data_AF-A0A3S0RGM5-F1
#
_entry.id   AF-A0A3S0RGM5-F1
#
_cell.length_a   1.000
_cell.length_b   1.000
_cell.length_c   1.000
_cell.angle_alpha   90.00
_cell.angle_beta   90.00
_cell.angle_gamma   90.00
#
_symmetry.space_group_name_H-M   'P 1'
#
loop_
_entity.id
_entity.type
_entity.pdbx_description
1 polymer ?
#
loop_
_entity_poly.entity_id
_entity_poly.type
_entity_poly.pdbx_seq_one_letter_code
_entity_poly.pdbx_strand_id
1 'polypeptide(L)' 'MERYGAVVGGEALRSLLGFNTLGAFRQARVGGSLGVKVFQLPARRGHFALTEEVCAWLLAQREPVEES' A
#
# COMPACT_ATOMS: atom_id res chain seq x y z
N MET A 1 11.44 13.43 5.78
CA MET A 1 11.14 11.99 6.03
C MET A 1 10.09 11.80 7.15
N GLU A 2 9.34 12.83 7.54
CA GLU A 2 8.65 12.86 8.84
C GLU A 2 7.16 12.50 8.80
N ARG A 3 6.53 12.43 7.61
CA ARG A 3 5.06 12.28 7.51
C ARG A 3 4.55 10.83 7.54
N TYR A 4 5.38 9.83 7.19
CA TYR A 4 4.94 8.42 7.13
C TYR A 4 5.85 7.42 7.86
N GLY A 5 7.00 7.83 8.41
CA GLY A 5 7.96 6.91 9.02
C GLY A 5 8.37 5.76 8.10
N ALA A 6 8.94 4.68 8.68
CA ALA A 6 9.34 3.48 7.93
C ALA A 6 8.14 2.62 7.46
N VAL A 7 6.97 2.82 8.09
CA VAL A 7 5.76 2.03 7.84
C VAL A 7 4.56 2.94 7.65
N VAL A 8 3.82 2.73 6.57
CA VAL A 8 2.57 3.42 6.30
C VAL A 8 1.40 2.47 6.55
N GLY A 9 0.37 2.96 7.26
CA GLY A 9 -0.79 2.14 7.63
C GLY A 9 -2.10 2.90 7.59
N GLY A 10 -3.17 2.16 7.82
CA GLY A 10 -4.52 2.72 7.94
C GLY A 10 -4.98 3.45 6.68
N GLU A 11 -5.51 4.66 6.87
CA GLU A 11 -6.04 5.48 5.78
C GLU A 11 -4.97 5.99 4.81
N ALA A 12 -3.77 6.29 5.31
CA ALA A 12 -2.66 6.74 4.47
C ALA A 12 -2.26 5.65 3.45
N LEU A 13 -2.13 4.41 3.92
CA LEU A 13 -1.82 3.26 3.04
C LEU A 13 -2.92 3.08 1.99
N ARG A 14 -4.18 3.13 2.42
CA ARG A 14 -5.33 3.04 1.52
C ARG A 14 -5.31 4.13 0.44
N SER A 15 -5.04 5.37 0.84
CA SER A 15 -4.98 6.52 -0.07
C SER A 15 -3.82 6.43 -1.05
N LEU A 16 -2.65 5.98 -0.60
CA LEU A 16 -1.47 5.79 -1.47
C LEU A 16 -1.72 4.73 -2.55
N LEU A 17 -2.48 3.69 -2.22
CA LEU A 17 -2.84 2.63 -3.14
C LEU A 17 -4.00 2.99 -4.08
N GLY A 18 -4.55 4.20 -3.97
CA GLY A 18 -5.64 4.68 -4.85
C GLY A 18 -7.04 4.16 -4.47
N PHE A 19 -7.22 3.54 -3.29
CA PHE A 19 -8.53 3.05 -2.88
C PHE A 19 -9.35 4.12 -2.17
N ASN A 20 -10.48 4.51 -2.74
CA ASN A 20 -11.38 5.50 -2.13
C ASN A 20 -12.20 4.94 -0.95
N THR A 21 -12.36 3.63 -0.82
CA THR A 21 -13.15 3.01 0.26
C THR A 21 -12.39 1.91 0.98
N LEU A 22 -12.73 1.72 2.27
CA LEU A 22 -12.17 0.62 3.07
C LEU A 22 -12.59 -0.75 2.52
N GLY A 23 -13.78 -0.85 1.90
CA GLY A 23 -14.28 -2.06 1.27
C GLY A 23 -13.43 -2.51 0.09
N ALA A 24 -13.10 -1.59 -0.83
CA ALA A 24 -12.24 -1.88 -1.97
C ALA A 24 -10.83 -2.29 -1.53
N PHE A 25 -10.26 -1.60 -0.52
CA PHE A 25 -8.98 -1.98 0.07
C PHE A 25 -9.02 -3.38 0.70
N ARG A 26 -10.08 -3.71 1.45
CA ARG A 26 -10.26 -5.05 2.02
C ARG A 26 -10.37 -6.12 0.94
N GLN A 27 -11.12 -5.86 -0.14
CA GLN A 27 -11.28 -6.80 -1.24
C GLN A 27 -9.96 -7.04 -1.98
N ALA A 28 -9.21 -5.98 -2.30
CA ALA A 28 -7.89 -6.11 -2.92
C ALA A 28 -6.89 -6.85 -2.01
N ARG A 29 -7.00 -6.65 -0.68
CA ARG A 29 -6.17 -7.38 0.30
C ARG A 29 -6.46 -8.87 0.33
N VAL A 30 -7.74 -9.24 0.37
CA VAL A 30 -8.17 -10.65 0.40
C VAL A 30 -7.90 -11.32 -0.94
N GLY A 31 -8.07 -10.59 -2.05
CA GLY A 31 -7.78 -11.07 -3.40
C GLY A 31 -6.30 -11.10 -3.78
N GLY A 32 -5.39 -10.61 -2.92
CA GLY A 32 -3.94 -10.60 -3.19
C GLY A 32 -3.50 -9.58 -4.24
N SER A 33 -4.38 -8.68 -4.68
CA SER A 33 -4.13 -7.72 -5.77
C SER A 33 -3.53 -6.39 -5.29
N LEU A 34 -3.07 -6.31 -4.05
CA LEU A 34 -2.55 -5.05 -3.48
C LEU A 34 -1.20 -4.62 -4.04
N GLY A 35 -0.46 -5.51 -4.71
CA GLY A 35 0.87 -5.24 -5.27
C GLY A 35 1.98 -4.94 -4.24
N VAL A 36 1.60 -4.62 -3.00
CA VAL A 36 2.48 -4.36 -1.86
C VAL A 36 2.23 -5.38 -0.76
N LYS A 37 3.29 -5.74 -0.02
CA LYS A 37 3.18 -6.63 1.15
C LYS A 37 2.61 -5.85 2.32
N VAL A 38 1.43 -6.26 2.77
CA VAL A 38 0.78 -5.69 3.95
C VAL A 38 0.87 -6.67 5.11
N PHE A 39 1.28 -6.17 6.27
CA PHE A 39 1.46 -6.94 7.48
C PHE A 39 0.78 -6.26 8.67
N GLN A 40 0.64 -7.02 9.75
CA GLN A 40 0.13 -6.53 11.02
C GLN A 40 1.30 -6.37 11.97
N LEU A 41 1.34 -5.24 12.67
CA LEU A 41 2.34 -5.01 13.70
C LEU A 41 1.79 -5.53 15.05
N PRO A 42 2.57 -6.31 15.81
CA PRO A 42 2.17 -6.69 17.16
C PRO A 42 1.92 -5.43 18.00
N ALA A 43 0.85 -5.44 18.79
CA ALA A 43 0.35 -4.31 19.58
C ALA A 43 -0.17 -3.08 18.80
N ARG A 44 -0.37 -3.16 17.46
CA ARG A 44 -1.01 -2.09 16.69
C ARG A 44 -2.23 -2.61 15.94
N ARG A 45 -3.35 -1.90 16.08
CA ARG A 45 -4.58 -2.18 15.31
C ARG A 45 -4.42 -1.66 13.88
N GLY A 46 -4.64 -2.54 12.91
CA GLY A 46 -4.67 -2.19 11.50
C GLY A 46 -3.64 -2.94 10.68
N HIS A 47 -3.54 -2.53 9.42
CA HIS A 47 -2.61 -3.08 8.45
C HIS A 47 -1.59 -2.02 8.07
N PHE A 48 -0.35 -2.45 7.90
CA PHE A 48 0.80 -1.61 7.61
C PHE A 48 1.57 -2.19 6.44
N ALA A 49 2.15 -1.34 5.62
CA ALA A 49 3.11 -1.70 4.59
C ALA A 49 4.37 -0.88 4.80
N LEU A 50 5.51 -1.37 4.30
CA LEU A 50 6.73 -0.58 4.30
C LEU A 50 6.58 0.58 3.32
N THR A 51 6.97 1.78 3.74
CA THR A 51 6.91 2.97 2.88
C THR A 51 7.74 2.76 1.62
N GLU A 52 8.91 2.13 1.74
CA GLU A 52 9.80 1.80 0.62
C GLU A 52 9.14 0.87 -0.40
N GLU A 53 8.45 -0.18 0.05
CA GLU A 53 7.72 -1.11 -0.82
C GLU A 53 6.57 -0.40 -1.55
N VAL A 54 5.84 0.48 -0.85
CA VAL A 54 4.76 1.28 -1.46
C VAL A 54 5.34 2.23 -2.50
N CYS A 55 6.48 2.86 -2.22
CA CYS A 55 7.19 3.71 -3.19
C CYS A 55 7.66 2.91 -4.41
N ALA A 56 8.28 1.74 -4.21
CA ALA A 56 8.71 0.86 -5.30
C ALA A 56 7.53 0.43 -6.18
N TRP A 57 6.40 0.05 -5.56
CA TRP A 57 5.19 -0.28 -6.29
C TRP A 57 4.63 0.91 -7.07
N LEU A 58 4.56 2.11 -6.46
CA LEU A 58 4.12 3.33 -7.15
C LEU A 58 5.04 3.71 -8.32
N LEU A 59 6.35 3.53 -8.17
CA LEU A 59 7.32 3.73 -9.26
C LEU A 59 7.07 2.75 -10.40
N ALA A 60 6.82 1.47 -10.08
CA ALA A 60 6.47 0.47 -11.08
C ALA A 60 5.14 0.76 -11.81
N GLN A 61 4.18 1.43 -11.16
CA GLN A 61 2.95 1.91 -11.82
C GLN A 61 3.17 3.15 -12.70
N ARG A 62 4.26 3.89 -12.48
CA ARG A 62 4.63 5.08 -13.25
C ARG A 62 5.37 4.73 -14.54
N GLU A 63 6.17 3.66 -14.53
CA GLU A 63 6.81 3.21 -15.77
C GLU A 63 5.71 2.92 -16.79
N PRO A 64 5.71 3.63 -17.94
CA PRO A 64 4.82 3.24 -19.02
C PRO A 64 5.17 1.80 -19.35
N VAL A 65 4.13 1.00 -19.57
CA VAL A 65 4.28 -0.25 -20.29
C VAL A 65 4.82 0.15 -21.67
N GLU A 66 6.15 0.26 -21.81
CA GLU A 66 6.81 0.32 -23.10
C GLU A 66 6.63 -1.07 -23.69
N GLU A 67 5.48 -1.26 -24.36
CA GLU A 67 5.30 -2.30 -25.36
C GLU A 67 6.41 -2.10 -26.41
N SER A 68 7.36 -3.04 -26.43
CA SER A 68 8.29 -3.31 -27.54
C SER A 68 8.00 -4.69 -28.11
#